data_AF-A0A8H2PJM8-F1
#
_entry.id   AF-A0A8H2PJM8-F1
#
_cell.length_a   1.000
_cell.length_b   1.000
_cell.length_c   1.000
_cell.angle_alpha   90.00
_cell.angle_beta   90.00
_cell.angle_gamma   90.00
#
_symmetry.space_group_name_H-M   'P 1'
#
loop_
_entity.id
_entity.type
_entity.pdbx_description
1 polymer ?
#
loop_
_entity_poly.entity_id
_entity_poly.type
_entity_poly.pdbx_seq_one_letter_code
_entity_poly.pdbx_strand_id
1 'polypeptide(L)'
;MTVSDPNHPAHLAGKRSRDAVAARDKEAWLANFADDAIVQDPIGPSFLDPEGKGHRGKEAISAFWDKAIAPTDSLVFNFETTYQCGDEEANVGNIVTTIGGHDFTTHGVFTYRANEAGQLLALRAFWEAPRTS
;
A
#
# COMPACT_ATOMS: atom_id res chain seq x y z
N MET A 1 2.40 -17.22 -5.99
CA MET A 1 2.69 -15.94 -6.65
C MET A 1 4.03 -16.07 -7.37
N THR A 2 4.03 -15.95 -8.69
CA THR A 2 5.28 -15.96 -9.46
C THR A 2 5.75 -14.51 -9.58
N VAL A 3 6.84 -14.18 -8.90
CA VAL A 3 7.54 -12.89 -9.06
C VAL A 3 8.59 -13.11 -10.16
N SER A 4 8.64 -12.24 -11.16
CA SER A 4 9.61 -12.37 -12.26
C SER A 4 11.05 -12.16 -11.79
N ASP A 5 11.28 -11.11 -11.00
CA ASP A 5 12.54 -10.82 -10.33
C ASP A 5 12.32 -10.56 -8.84
N PRO A 6 12.78 -11.46 -7.94
CA PRO A 6 12.63 -11.27 -6.50
C PRO A 6 13.47 -10.12 -5.94
N ASN A 7 14.47 -9.63 -6.69
CA ASN A 7 15.32 -8.50 -6.30
C ASN A 7 14.87 -7.17 -6.92
N HIS A 8 13.75 -7.17 -7.66
CA HIS A 8 13.23 -5.96 -8.27
C HIS A 8 12.99 -4.87 -7.20
N PRO A 9 13.44 -3.62 -7.41
CA PRO A 9 13.42 -2.60 -6.37
C PRO A 9 12.00 -2.31 -5.84
N ALA A 10 11.00 -2.24 -6.71
CA ALA A 10 9.60 -2.08 -6.30
C ALA A 10 9.06 -3.29 -5.52
N HIS A 11 9.54 -4.49 -5.83
CA HIS A 11 9.15 -5.70 -5.11
C HIS A 11 9.67 -5.68 -3.68
N LEU A 12 10.97 -5.38 -3.53
CA LEU A 12 11.63 -5.27 -2.23
C LEU A 12 11.02 -4.14 -1.40
N ALA A 13 10.75 -2.99 -2.00
CA ALA A 13 10.12 -1.85 -1.34
C ALA A 13 8.67 -2.15 -0.91
N GLY A 14 7.88 -2.78 -1.79
CA GLY A 14 6.54 -3.25 -1.47
C GLY A 14 6.54 -4.31 -0.36
N LYS A 15 7.50 -5.25 -0.39
CA LYS A 15 7.67 -6.26 0.67
C LYS A 15 7.98 -5.61 2.01
N ARG A 16 8.96 -4.68 2.08
CA ARG A 16 9.27 -3.96 3.32
C ARG A 16 8.07 -3.18 3.86
N SER A 17 7.27 -2.57 2.99
CA SER A 17 6.01 -1.92 3.38
C SER A 17 5.05 -2.91 4.07
N ARG A 18 4.80 -4.07 3.45
CA ARG A 18 3.92 -5.11 4.02
C ARG A 18 4.48 -5.71 5.31
N ASP A 19 5.79 -5.95 5.37
CA ASP A 19 6.45 -6.48 6.57
C ASP A 19 6.33 -5.50 7.74
N ALA A 20 6.54 -4.20 7.51
CA ALA A 20 6.41 -3.17 8.54
C ALA A 20 4.96 -3.00 9.01
N VAL A 21 3.98 -3.09 8.10
CA VAL A 21 2.55 -3.13 8.44
C VAL A 21 2.22 -4.33 9.32
N ALA A 22 2.70 -5.52 8.96
CA ALA A 22 2.49 -6.74 9.74
C ALA A 22 3.16 -6.68 11.13
N ALA A 23 4.34 -6.06 11.22
CA ALA A 23 5.05 -5.80 12.48
C ALA A 23 4.49 -4.63 13.29
N ARG A 24 3.50 -3.88 12.74
CA ARG A 24 2.93 -2.67 13.35
C ARG A 24 3.98 -1.56 13.58
N ASP A 25 5.02 -1.53 12.76
CA ASP A 25 6.15 -0.61 12.87
C ASP A 25 5.98 0.59 11.92
N LYS A 26 5.40 1.67 12.45
CA LYS A 26 5.19 2.91 11.71
C LYS A 26 6.51 3.56 11.27
N GLU A 27 7.54 3.51 12.11
CA GLU A 27 8.81 4.18 11.83
C GLU A 27 9.54 3.50 10.67
N ALA A 28 9.62 2.16 10.70
CA ALA A 28 10.18 1.39 9.60
C ALA A 28 9.37 1.57 8.31
N TRP A 29 8.04 1.66 8.42
CA TRP A 29 7.19 1.92 7.27
C TRP A 29 7.48 3.29 6.64
N LEU A 30 7.56 4.35 7.45
CA LEU A 30 7.87 5.70 6.98
C LEU A 30 9.29 5.83 6.42
N ALA A 31 10.27 5.14 7.01
CA ALA A 31 11.65 5.13 6.53
C ALA A 31 11.78 4.51 5.12
N ASN A 32 10.83 3.64 4.74
CA ASN A 32 10.79 3.02 3.42
C ASN A 32 10.35 3.96 2.29
N PHE A 33 9.79 5.13 2.60
CA PHE A 33 9.34 6.13 1.61
C PHE A 33 10.41 7.21 1.38
N ALA A 34 10.50 7.66 0.12
CA ALA A 34 11.21 8.89 -0.23
C ALA A 34 10.49 10.12 0.37
N ASP A 35 11.20 11.24 0.49
CA ASP A 35 10.68 12.43 1.18
C ASP A 35 9.47 13.07 0.47
N ASP A 36 9.38 12.95 -0.85
CA ASP A 36 8.30 13.48 -1.71
C ASP A 36 7.31 12.40 -2.20
N ALA A 37 7.40 11.20 -1.64
CA ALA A 37 6.58 10.05 -2.03
C ALA A 37 5.08 10.32 -1.84
N ILE A 38 4.26 9.51 -2.51
CA ILE A 38 2.80 9.61 -2.44
C ILE A 38 2.14 8.27 -2.10
N VAL A 39 1.14 8.32 -1.22
CA VAL A 39 0.21 7.22 -0.96
C VAL A 39 -1.17 7.58 -1.49
N GLN A 40 -1.76 6.69 -2.29
CA GLN A 40 -3.12 6.83 -2.84
C GLN A 40 -3.86 5.50 -2.66
N ASP A 41 -4.48 5.30 -1.51
CA ASP A 41 -5.12 4.05 -1.16
C ASP A 41 -6.53 4.32 -0.59
N PRO A 42 -7.60 4.30 -1.42
CA PRO A 42 -7.58 4.11 -2.87
C PRO A 42 -7.17 5.37 -3.65
N ILE A 43 -6.97 5.23 -4.96
CA ILE A 43 -6.80 6.36 -5.88
C ILE A 43 -8.13 7.12 -6.07
N GLY A 44 -8.08 8.45 -5.92
CA GLY A 44 -9.22 9.34 -6.11
C GLY A 44 -10.01 9.61 -4.83
N PRO A 45 -11.11 10.39 -4.92
CA PRO A 45 -11.91 10.76 -3.75
C PRO A 45 -12.46 9.56 -2.98
N SER A 46 -12.23 9.53 -1.67
CA SER A 46 -12.67 8.45 -0.78
C SER A 46 -12.88 8.94 0.66
N PHE A 47 -13.33 8.05 1.55
CA PHE A 47 -13.41 8.38 2.98
C PHE A 47 -12.02 8.59 3.62
N LEU A 48 -10.96 8.07 2.99
CA LEU A 48 -9.57 8.26 3.43
C LEU A 48 -9.00 9.59 2.92
N ASP A 49 -9.39 10.01 1.72
CA ASP A 49 -9.01 11.27 1.10
C ASP A 49 -10.18 11.88 0.31
N PRO A 50 -10.99 12.77 0.91
CA PRO A 50 -12.15 13.35 0.25
C PRO A 50 -11.83 14.21 -0.99
N GLU A 51 -10.62 14.79 -1.06
CA GLU A 51 -10.19 15.60 -2.21
C GLU A 51 -9.59 14.73 -3.33
N GLY A 52 -9.16 13.50 -3.01
CA GLY A 52 -8.60 12.54 -3.96
C GLY A 52 -7.23 12.92 -4.51
N LYS A 53 -6.48 13.77 -3.81
CA LYS A 53 -5.15 14.28 -4.23
C LYS A 53 -4.00 13.36 -3.82
N GLY A 54 -4.27 12.39 -2.94
CA GLY A 54 -3.28 11.52 -2.31
C GLY A 54 -2.56 12.18 -1.13
N HIS A 55 -1.87 11.35 -0.37
CA HIS A 55 -1.08 11.74 0.79
C HIS A 55 0.39 11.89 0.36
N ARG A 56 0.82 13.11 0.08
CA ARG A 56 2.18 13.40 -0.41
C ARG A 56 3.09 13.88 0.71
N GLY A 57 4.29 13.31 0.77
CA GLY A 57 5.32 13.62 1.76
C GLY A 57 5.14 12.87 3.08
N LYS A 58 6.24 12.72 3.82
CA LYS A 58 6.30 11.88 5.04
C LYS A 58 5.26 12.24 6.10
N GLU A 59 4.96 13.53 6.28
CA GLU A 59 3.96 13.98 7.25
C GLU A 59 2.55 13.51 6.87
N ALA A 60 2.13 13.71 5.63
CA ALA A 60 0.81 13.27 5.16
C ALA A 60 0.69 11.74 5.13
N ILE A 61 1.77 11.05 4.76
CA ILE A 61 1.85 9.57 4.79
C ILE A 61 1.77 9.05 6.23
N SER A 62 2.41 9.74 7.18
CA SER A 62 2.31 9.44 8.61
C SER A 62 0.88 9.60 9.13
N ALA A 63 0.18 10.67 8.74
CA ALA A 63 -1.23 10.88 9.07
C ALA A 63 -2.14 9.82 8.42
N PHE A 64 -1.83 9.38 7.20
CA PHE A 64 -2.54 8.27 6.56
C PHE A 64 -2.40 6.97 7.36
N TRP A 65 -1.19 6.65 7.83
CA TRP A 65 -0.98 5.49 8.70
C TRP A 65 -1.89 5.55 9.93
N ASP A 66 -1.92 6.69 10.64
CA ASP A 66 -2.73 6.85 11.85
C ASP A 66 -4.23 6.70 11.59
N LYS A 67 -4.68 7.14 10.40
CA LYS A 67 -6.09 7.08 10.02
C LYS A 67 -6.53 5.70 9.50
N ALA A 68 -5.70 5.05 8.70
CA ALA A 68 -6.10 3.88 7.90
C ALA A 68 -5.51 2.56 8.41
N ILE A 69 -4.27 2.58 8.92
CA ILE A 69 -3.53 1.36 9.28
C ILE A 69 -3.55 1.15 10.79
N ALA A 70 -3.26 2.18 11.57
CA ALA A 70 -3.21 2.10 13.03
C ALA A 70 -4.51 1.58 13.69
N PRO A 71 -5.73 1.88 13.20
CA PRO A 71 -6.95 1.37 13.81
C PRO A 71 -7.24 -0.12 13.54
N THR A 72 -6.53 -0.75 12.60
CA THR A 72 -6.71 -2.16 12.26
C THR A 72 -5.98 -3.08 13.22
N ASP A 73 -6.52 -4.27 13.43
CA ASP A 73 -5.88 -5.34 14.19
C ASP A 73 -4.81 -6.04 13.33
N SER A 74 -5.13 -6.31 12.06
CA SER A 74 -4.21 -6.91 11.10
C SER A 74 -4.56 -6.59 9.65
N LEU A 75 -3.57 -6.65 8.77
CA LEU A 75 -3.74 -6.63 7.31
C LEU A 75 -2.98 -7.81 6.69
N VAL A 76 -3.69 -8.65 5.95
CA VAL A 76 -3.12 -9.80 5.22
C VAL A 76 -3.24 -9.56 3.73
N PHE A 77 -2.11 -9.57 3.03
CA PHE A 77 -2.02 -9.31 1.59
C PHE A 77 -1.99 -10.62 0.82
N ASN A 78 -3.08 -10.92 0.09
CA ASN A 78 -3.24 -12.13 -0.71
C ASN A 78 -3.10 -11.78 -2.19
N PHE A 79 -1.86 -11.70 -2.67
CA PHE A 79 -1.58 -11.41 -4.07
C PHE A 79 -1.56 -12.69 -4.91
N GLU A 80 -2.38 -12.68 -5.95
CA GLU A 80 -2.56 -13.80 -6.86
C GLU A 80 -1.55 -13.72 -8.00
N THR A 81 -1.38 -12.51 -8.56
CA THR A 81 -0.51 -12.23 -9.71
C THR A 81 0.26 -10.94 -9.52
N THR A 82 1.50 -10.91 -9.98
CA THR A 82 2.37 -9.73 -9.92
C THR A 82 2.99 -9.46 -11.28
N TYR A 83 2.97 -8.19 -11.68
CA TYR A 83 3.59 -7.68 -12.91
C TYR A 83 4.66 -6.68 -12.55
N GLN A 84 5.85 -6.81 -13.13
CA GLN A 84 6.99 -5.92 -12.89
C GLN A 84 7.38 -5.25 -14.20
N CYS A 85 7.44 -3.92 -14.20
CA CYS A 85 7.68 -3.10 -15.38
C CYS A 85 8.50 -1.86 -14.98
N GLY A 86 9.73 -1.73 -15.51
CA GLY A 86 10.58 -0.59 -15.22
C GLY A 86 10.97 -0.51 -13.74
N ASP A 87 10.69 0.62 -13.09
CA ASP A 87 10.87 0.85 -11.65
C ASP A 87 9.58 0.58 -10.84
N GLU A 88 8.58 -0.06 -11.45
CA GLU A 88 7.26 -0.30 -10.88
C GLU A 88 6.86 -1.78 -10.80
N GLU A 89 5.96 -2.08 -9.87
CA GLU A 89 5.30 -3.37 -9.70
C GLU A 89 3.79 -3.16 -9.52
N ALA A 90 2.97 -4.03 -10.11
CA ALA A 90 1.53 -4.10 -9.90
C ALA A 90 1.14 -5.48 -9.38
N ASN A 91 0.40 -5.53 -8.27
CA ASN A 91 -0.05 -6.74 -7.60
C ASN A 91 -1.57 -6.84 -7.67
N VAL A 92 -2.08 -7.91 -8.25
CA VAL A 92 -3.52 -8.20 -8.35
C VAL A 92 -3.90 -9.22 -7.27
N GLY A 93 -4.95 -8.94 -6.51
CA GLY A 93 -5.45 -9.85 -5.50
C GLY A 93 -6.38 -9.16 -4.53
N ASN A 94 -6.23 -9.46 -3.23
CA ASN A 94 -7.03 -8.85 -2.18
C ASN A 94 -6.21 -8.59 -0.91
N ILE A 95 -6.74 -7.70 -0.07
CA ILE A 95 -6.28 -7.48 1.30
C ILE A 95 -7.43 -7.87 2.23
N VAL A 96 -7.13 -8.70 3.23
CA VAL A 96 -8.04 -8.99 4.34
C VAL A 96 -7.62 -8.10 5.51
N THR A 97 -8.52 -7.21 5.90
CA THR A 97 -8.32 -6.29 7.03
C THR A 97 -9.19 -6.74 8.19
N THR A 98 -8.57 -6.97 9.35
CA THR A 98 -9.29 -7.31 10.58
C THR A 98 -9.45 -6.06 11.45
N ILE A 99 -10.68 -5.74 11.87
CA ILE A 99 -10.99 -4.63 12.78
C ILE A 99 -12.00 -5.12 13.82
N GLY A 100 -11.64 -5.04 15.11
CA GLY A 100 -12.51 -5.50 16.19
C GLY A 100 -12.84 -6.99 16.09
N GLY A 101 -11.93 -7.79 15.55
CA GLY A 101 -12.15 -9.22 15.29
C GLY A 101 -13.05 -9.56 14.09
N HIS A 102 -13.42 -8.57 13.26
CA HIS A 102 -14.18 -8.78 12.04
C HIS A 102 -13.31 -8.58 10.80
N ASP A 103 -13.40 -9.52 9.85
CA ASP A 103 -12.63 -9.50 8.61
C ASP A 103 -13.39 -8.82 7.46
N PHE A 104 -12.69 -7.95 6.74
CA PHE A 104 -13.16 -7.28 5.54
C PHE A 104 -12.20 -7.55 4.39
N THR A 105 -12.71 -8.08 3.28
CA THR A 105 -11.90 -8.37 2.09
C THR A 105 -12.07 -7.27 1.05
N THR A 106 -10.96 -6.65 0.68
CA THR A 106 -10.90 -5.64 -0.39
C THR A 106 -10.13 -6.19 -1.57
N HIS A 107 -10.81 -6.41 -2.69
CA HIS A 107 -10.19 -6.80 -3.96
C HIS A 107 -9.66 -5.57 -4.69
N GLY A 108 -8.47 -5.69 -5.31
CA GLY A 108 -7.89 -4.57 -6.03
C GLY A 108 -6.57 -4.86 -6.72
N VAL A 109 -6.02 -3.80 -7.30
CA VAL A 109 -4.68 -3.77 -7.88
C VAL A 109 -3.82 -2.78 -7.11
N PHE A 110 -2.70 -3.25 -6.57
CA PHE A 110 -1.81 -2.46 -5.72
C PHE A 110 -0.48 -2.25 -6.43
N THR A 111 -0.14 -1.00 -6.69
CA THR A 111 1.07 -0.62 -7.42
C THR A 111 2.11 0.00 -6.49
N TYR A 112 3.36 -0.36 -6.70
CA TYR A 112 4.53 0.21 -6.05
C TYR A 112 5.46 0.79 -7.10
N ARG A 113 5.97 2.00 -6.86
CA ARG A 113 7.08 2.57 -7.62
C ARG A 113 8.24 2.81 -6.68
N ALA A 114 9.44 2.36 -7.04
CA ALA A 114 10.65 2.61 -6.26
C ALA A 114 11.58 3.59 -6.98
N ASN A 115 12.40 4.32 -6.21
CA ASN A 115 13.55 5.05 -6.76
C ASN A 115 14.79 4.15 -6.84
N GLU A 116 15.89 4.68 -7.38
CA GLU A 116 17.18 3.96 -7.48
C GLU A 116 17.79 3.59 -6.13
N ALA A 117 17.48 4.34 -5.07
CA ALA A 117 17.86 4.01 -3.69
C ALA A 117 16.97 2.89 -3.08
N GLY A 118 16.00 2.38 -3.84
CA GLY A 118 15.09 1.32 -3.44
C GLY A 118 13.94 1.78 -2.54
N GLN A 119 13.75 3.08 -2.31
CA GLN A 119 12.64 3.62 -1.51
C GLN A 119 11.37 3.77 -2.34
N LEU A 120 10.20 3.71 -1.70
CA LEU A 120 8.93 3.97 -2.37
C LEU A 120 8.80 5.44 -2.77
N LEU A 121 8.56 5.69 -4.05
CA LEU A 121 8.06 6.96 -4.58
C LEU A 121 6.53 6.98 -4.62
N ALA A 122 5.90 5.83 -4.87
CA ALA A 122 4.44 5.74 -4.90
C ALA A 122 3.96 4.38 -4.36
N LEU A 123 2.92 4.42 -3.55
CA LEU A 123 2.06 3.28 -3.22
C LEU A 123 0.64 3.67 -3.60
N ARG A 124 0.04 2.97 -4.56
CA ARG A 124 -1.27 3.32 -5.08
C ARG A 124 -2.15 2.08 -5.23
N ALA A 125 -3.41 2.18 -4.84
CA ALA A 125 -4.34 1.07 -4.85
C ALA A 125 -5.59 1.40 -5.67
N PHE A 126 -5.90 0.53 -6.63
CA PHE A 126 -7.13 0.52 -7.40
C PHE A 126 -8.10 -0.45 -6.73
N TRP A 127 -8.97 0.08 -5.89
CA TRP A 127 -10.12 -0.63 -5.34
C TRP A 127 -11.26 0.36 -5.15
N GLU A 128 -12.48 -0.17 -5.03
CA GLU A 128 -13.69 0.62 -4.75
C GLU A 128 -14.40 0.04 -3.53
N ALA A 129 -15.04 0.92 -2.75
CA ALA A 129 -15.94 0.45 -1.70
C ALA A 129 -17.07 -0.38 -2.33
N PRO A 130 -17.64 -1.36 -1.60
CA PRO A 130 -18.75 -2.16 -2.11
C PRO A 130 -19.85 -1.25 -2.67
N ARG A 131 -20.23 -1.47 -3.93
CA ARG A 131 -21.34 -0.73 -4.54
C ARG A 131 -22.62 -1.14 -3.83
N THR A 132 -23.32 -0.17 -3.23
CA THR A 132 -24.72 -0.37 -2.85
C THR A 132 -25.54 -0.48 -4.13
N SER A 133 -26.01 -1.68 -4.43
CA SER A 133 -27.01 -1.96 -5.47
C SER A 133 -28.35 -1.31 -5.14
#